data_AF-A0A1H3GT03-F1
#
_entry.id   AF-A0A1H3GT03-F1
#
_cell.length_a   1.000
_cell.length_b   1.000
_cell.length_c   1.000
_cell.angle_alpha   90.00
_cell.angle_beta   90.00
_cell.angle_gamma   90.00
#
_symmetry.space_group_name_H-M   'P 1'
#
loop_
_entity.id
_entity.type
_entity.pdbx_description
1 polymer ?
#
loop_
_entity_poly.entity_id
_entity_poly.type
_entity_poly.pdbx_seq_one_letter_code
_entity_poly.pdbx_strand_id
1 'polypeptide(L)'
;MPARQQLTATDREEISRGIAEQVQGKTIAARIGRCPSVVSRDIRRHGGRLLYRATLAGTTAAGSRRRLKTRKLDANPVLAERVKSKLRTGC
;
A
#
# COMPACT_ATOMS: atom_id res chain seq x y z
N MET A 1 10.96 10.33 -10.80
CA MET A 1 9.74 9.98 -10.02
C MET A 1 10.08 8.82 -9.12
N PRO A 2 9.93 8.89 -7.78
CA PRO A 2 10.22 7.74 -6.94
C PRO A 2 9.31 6.58 -7.34
N ALA A 3 9.88 5.39 -7.50
CA ALA A 3 9.14 4.17 -7.77
C ALA A 3 8.03 3.97 -6.72
N ARG A 4 6.94 3.28 -7.08
CA ARG A 4 5.81 3.01 -6.16
C ARG A 4 6.26 2.08 -5.02
N GLN A 5 6.93 2.65 -4.02
CA GLN A 5 7.30 1.98 -2.79
C GLN A 5 6.13 2.02 -1.82
N GLN A 6 5.95 0.91 -1.09
CA GLN A 6 4.95 0.87 -0.04
C GLN A 6 5.44 1.67 1.18
N LEU A 7 4.49 2.30 1.88
CA LEU A 7 4.76 2.87 3.20
C LEU A 7 5.24 1.74 4.13
N THR A 8 6.34 2.00 4.82
CA THR A 8 6.90 1.10 5.84
C THR A 8 6.12 1.22 7.15
N ALA A 9 6.52 0.48 8.19
CA ALA A 9 5.98 0.66 9.54
C ALA A 9 6.39 2.03 10.11
N THR A 10 7.68 2.37 10.00
CA THR A 10 8.25 3.66 10.40
C THR A 10 7.58 4.83 9.70
N ASP A 11 7.33 4.73 8.38
CA ASP A 11 6.65 5.78 7.63
C ASP A 11 5.24 6.06 8.22
N ARG A 12 4.54 5.03 8.69
CA ARG A 12 3.19 5.15 9.27
C ARG A 12 3.21 5.67 10.70
N GLU A 13 4.23 5.34 11.48
CA GLU A 13 4.43 5.91 12.82
C GLU A 13 4.68 7.42 12.72
N GLU A 14 5.50 7.86 11.76
CA GLU A 14 5.72 9.27 11.47
C GLU A 14 4.45 10.00 11.03
N ILE A 15 3.58 9.34 10.25
CA ILE A 15 2.26 9.88 9.91
C ILE A 15 1.39 10.02 11.17
N SER A 16 1.37 9.01 12.04
CA SER A 16 0.61 9.05 13.29
C SER A 16 1.09 10.18 14.22
N ARG A 17 2.41 10.34 14.36
CA ARG A 17 3.03 11.40 15.15
C ARG A 17 2.72 12.77 14.57
N GLY A 18 2.85 12.94 13.26
CA GLY A 18 2.50 14.19 12.60
C GLY A 18 1.01 14.55 12.68
N ILE A 19 0.12 13.55 12.75
CA ILE A 19 -1.31 13.80 13.02
C ILE A 19 -1.51 14.29 14.45
N ALA A 20 -0.86 13.66 15.44
CA ALA A 20 -0.93 14.08 16.84
C ALA A 20 -0.39 15.51 17.05
N GLU A 21 0.68 15.87 16.34
CA GLU A 21 1.26 17.23 16.30
C GLU A 21 0.40 18.24 15.49
N GLN A 22 -0.75 17.82 14.94
CA GLN A 22 -1.61 18.64 14.07
C GLN A 22 -0.91 19.24 12.83
N VAL A 23 0.20 18.66 12.38
CA VAL A 23 0.90 19.15 11.19
C VAL A 23 0.22 18.72 9.89
N GLN A 24 0.41 19.53 8.85
CA GLN A 24 -0.16 19.28 7.52
C GLN A 24 0.46 18.05 6.86
N GLY A 25 -0.33 17.33 6.05
CA GLY A 25 0.13 16.12 5.36
C GLY A 25 1.36 16.34 4.45
N LYS A 26 1.52 17.55 3.89
CA LYS A 26 2.71 17.92 3.10
C LYS A 26 3.99 17.92 3.93
N THR A 27 3.92 18.38 5.17
CA THR A 27 5.06 18.44 6.10
C THR A 27 5.44 17.03 6.56
N ILE A 28 4.44 16.22 6.89
CA ILE A 28 4.63 14.80 7.23
C ILE A 28 5.33 14.09 6.06
N ALA A 29 4.83 14.28 4.84
CA ALA A 29 5.38 13.66 3.64
C ALA A 29 6.84 14.05 3.38
N ALA A 30 7.20 15.32 3.63
CA ALA A 30 8.59 15.78 3.54
C ALA A 30 9.48 15.07 4.58
N ARG A 31 9.02 14.89 5.82
CA ARG A 31 9.78 14.19 6.88
C ARG A 31 10.11 12.73 6.52
N ILE A 32 9.19 12.03 5.87
CA ILE A 32 9.36 10.62 5.47
C ILE A 32 9.86 10.42 4.03
N GLY A 33 10.17 11.50 3.30
CA GLY A 33 10.63 11.41 1.91
C GLY A 33 9.59 10.82 0.94
N ARG A 34 8.29 11.05 1.18
CA ARG A 34 7.18 10.57 0.35
C ARG A 34 6.42 11.71 -0.30
N CYS A 35 5.63 11.38 -1.33
CA CYS A 35 4.74 12.36 -1.95
C CYS A 35 3.57 12.69 -1.01
N PRO A 36 3.14 13.96 -0.90
CA PRO A 36 1.99 14.35 -0.07
C PRO A 36 0.70 13.59 -0.41
N SER A 37 0.51 13.24 -1.69
CA SER A 37 -0.63 12.44 -2.15
C SER A 37 -0.66 11.02 -1.59
N VAL A 38 0.51 10.42 -1.30
CA VAL A 38 0.62 9.09 -0.68
C VAL A 38 0.16 9.17 0.77
N VAL A 39 0.66 10.16 1.52
CA VAL A 39 0.27 10.38 2.92
C VAL A 39 -1.23 10.65 3.02
N SER A 40 -1.78 11.58 2.22
CA SER A 40 -3.21 11.89 2.24
C SER A 40 -4.08 10.68 1.87
N ARG A 41 -3.65 9.85 0.91
CA ARG A 41 -4.39 8.62 0.55
C ARG A 41 -4.34 7.58 1.67
N ASP A 42 -3.19 7.40 2.33
CA ASP A 42 -3.05 6.45 3.43
C ASP A 42 -3.92 6.89 4.62
N ILE A 43 -3.86 8.17 5.00
CA ILE A 43 -4.71 8.74 6.05
C ILE A 43 -6.19 8.53 5.75
N ARG A 44 -6.65 8.89 4.54
CA ARG A 44 -8.05 8.72 4.14
C ARG A 44 -8.49 7.25 4.12
N ARG A 45 -7.63 6.35 3.65
CA ARG A 45 -7.91 4.90 3.61
C ARG A 45 -8.10 4.32 5.01
N HIS A 46 -7.41 4.85 6.01
CA HIS A 46 -7.40 4.35 7.39
C HIS A 46 -8.24 5.20 8.35
N GLY A 47 -9.33 5.80 7.86
CA GLY A 47 -10.33 6.47 8.70
C GLY A 47 -10.12 7.98 8.91
N GLY A 48 -9.18 8.60 8.19
CA GLY A 48 -8.90 10.02 8.31
C GLY A 48 -8.05 10.37 9.54
N ARG A 49 -7.79 11.67 9.77
CA ARG A 49 -6.89 12.11 10.85
C ARG A 49 -7.37 11.75 12.26
N LEU A 50 -8.68 11.65 12.48
CA LEU A 50 -9.25 11.34 13.79
C LEU A 50 -9.08 9.87 14.18
N LEU A 51 -9.13 8.95 13.21
CA LEU A 51 -9.11 7.51 13.45
C LEU A 51 -7.79 6.85 13.02
N TYR A 52 -6.85 7.62 12.46
CA TYR A 52 -5.59 7.08 11.97
C TYR A 52 -4.77 6.48 13.10
N ARG A 53 -4.39 5.22 12.95
CA ARG A 53 -3.47 4.50 13.84
C ARG A 53 -2.46 3.73 12.99
N ALA A 54 -1.17 3.95 13.23
CA ALA A 54 -0.09 3.32 12.47
C ALA A 54 -0.18 1.78 12.47
N THR A 55 -0.48 1.21 13.63
CA THR A 55 -0.63 -0.24 13.82
C THR A 55 -1.78 -0.81 13.00
N LEU A 56 -2.98 -0.20 13.07
CA LEU A 56 -4.15 -0.60 12.31
C LEU A 56 -3.93 -0.46 10.79
N ALA A 57 -3.28 0.63 10.38
CA ALA A 57 -2.92 0.86 8.98
C ALA A 57 -1.95 -0.22 8.47
N GLY A 58 -0.95 -0.59 9.28
CA GLY A 58 0.00 -1.66 8.99
C GLY A 58 -0.67 -3.03 8.85
N THR A 59 -1.50 -3.43 9.82
CA THR A 59 -2.20 -4.72 9.80
C THR A 59 -3.19 -4.81 8.63
N THR A 60 -3.96 -3.75 8.37
CA THR A 60 -4.87 -3.67 7.23
C THR A 60 -4.13 -3.78 5.90
N ALA A 61 -2.98 -3.11 5.78
CA ALA A 61 -2.14 -3.18 4.58
C ALA A 61 -1.51 -4.57 4.39
N ALA A 62 -1.12 -5.26 5.47
CA ALA A 62 -0.65 -6.63 5.43
C ALA A 62 -1.77 -7.61 5.04
N GLY A 63 -2.96 -7.48 5.64
CA GLY A 63 -4.14 -8.28 5.31
C GLY A 63 -4.59 -8.08 3.86
N SER A 64 -4.58 -6.84 3.36
CA SER A 64 -4.93 -6.54 1.97
C SER A 64 -3.89 -7.08 0.97
N ARG A 65 -2.61 -7.16 1.36
CA ARG A 65 -1.56 -7.81 0.56
C ARG A 65 -1.73 -9.32 0.54
N ARG A 66 -2.29 -9.91 1.60
CA ARG A 66 -2.64 -11.33 1.63
C ARG A 66 -3.79 -11.56 0.64
N ARG A 67 -3.42 -12.03 -0.55
CA ARG A 67 -4.36 -12.24 -1.66
C ARG A 67 -5.38 -13.31 -1.27
N LEU A 68 -6.57 -12.88 -0.85
CA LEU A 68 -7.65 -13.76 -0.40
C LEU A 68 -8.25 -14.63 -1.52
N LYS A 69 -8.10 -14.25 -2.79
CA LYS A 69 -8.61 -15.01 -3.94
C LYS A 69 -7.54 -15.96 -4.47
N THR A 70 -7.93 -17.18 -4.82
CA THR A 70 -7.13 -18.12 -5.63
C THR A 70 -6.63 -17.39 -6.89
N ARG A 71 -5.39 -17.65 -7.32
CA ARG A 71 -4.89 -17.01 -8.55
C ARG A 71 -5.70 -17.52 -9.73
N LYS A 72 -5.94 -16.66 -10.71
CA LYS A 72 -6.71 -17.04 -11.91
C LYS A 72 -6.09 -18.23 -12.62
N LEU A 73 -4.76 -18.36 -12.56
CA LEU A 73 -4.01 -19.48 -13.14
C LEU A 73 -4.17 -20.75 -12.29
N ASP A 74 -4.11 -20.63 -10.96
CA ASP A 74 -4.31 -21.78 -10.06
C ASP A 74 -5.75 -22.33 -10.12
N ALA A 75 -6.74 -21.45 -10.34
CA ALA A 75 -8.16 -21.83 -10.43
C ALA A 75 -8.60 -22.30 -11.84
N ASN A 76 -7.81 -22.05 -12.88
CA ASN A 76 -8.18 -22.38 -14.26
C ASN A 76 -6.97 -22.96 -15.01
N PRO A 77 -6.88 -24.30 -15.12
CA PRO A 77 -5.73 -24.96 -15.74
C PRO A 77 -5.60 -24.63 -17.25
N VAL A 78 -6.72 -24.43 -17.96
CA VAL A 78 -6.71 -24.04 -19.38
C VAL A 78 -6.07 -22.66 -19.56
N LEU A 79 -6.41 -21.71 -18.67
CA LEU A 79 -5.80 -20.38 -18.67
C LEU A 79 -4.31 -20.43 -18.31
N ALA A 80 -3.93 -21.27 -17.34
CA ALA A 80 -2.54 -21.45 -16.94
C ALA A 80 -1.67 -21.97 -18.10
N GLU A 81 -2.12 -23.01 -18.81
CA GLU A 81 -1.40 -23.54 -19.97
C GLU A 81 -1.31 -22.53 -21.11
N ARG A 82 -2.38 -21.79 -21.39
CA ARG A 82 -2.35 -20.73 -22.41
C ARG A 82 -1.35 -19.63 -22.08
N VAL A 83 -1.26 -19.21 -20.82
CA VAL A 83 -0.27 -18.21 -20.37
C VAL A 83 1.15 -18.78 -20.43
N LYS A 84 1.38 -20.02 -19.96
CA LYS A 84 2.70 -20.69 -20.06
C LYS A 84 3.17 -20.82 -21.50
N SER A 85 2.28 -21.22 -22.41
CA SER A 85 2.58 -21.31 -23.85
C SER A 85 3.01 -19.94 -24.39
N LYS A 86 2.25 -18.88 -24.13
CA LYS A 86 2.61 -17.51 -24.57
C LYS A 86 3.92 -16.99 -23.97
N LEU A 87 4.20 -17.30 -22.70
CA LEU A 87 5.47 -16.92 -22.06
C LEU A 87 6.67 -17.65 -22.67
N ARG A 88 6.50 -18.90 -23.12
CA ARG A 88 7.55 -19.67 -23.82
C ARG A 88 7.80 -19.15 -25.23
N THR A 89 6.76 -18.65 -25.91
CA THR A 89 6.87 -18.15 -27.29
C THR A 89 7.43 -16.73 -27.36
N GLY A 90 7.50 -15.99 -26.24
CA GLY A 90 8.22 -14.71 -26.15
C GLY A 90 7.79 -13.68 -27.21
N CYS A 91 6.50 -13.41 -27.32
CA CYS A 91 5.99 -12.29 -28.12
C CYS A 91 5.90 -11.02 -27.28
#